data_AF-A0A2C9ZMA7-F1
#
_entry.id   AF-A0A2C9ZMA7-F1
#
_cell.length_a   1.000
_cell.length_b   1.000
_cell.length_c   1.000
_cell.angle_alpha   90.00
_cell.angle_beta   90.00
_cell.angle_gamma   90.00
#
_symmetry.space_group_name_H-M   'P 1'
#
loop_
_entity.id
_entity.type
_entity.pdbx_description
1 polymer ?
#
loop_
_entity_poly.entity_id
_entity_poly.type
_entity_poly.pdbx_seq_one_letter_code
_entity_poly.pdbx_strand_id
1 'polypeptide(L)'
;MSRERAAVMVEHQARGCAELGSPLYAFLLERVARDVREGGPCARALAGYGDAPGPDAVALRLLGGVHALAPRRRGKGKAARKLRAALPET
;
A
#
# COMPACT_ATOMS: atom_id res chain seq x y z
N MET A 1 -22.48 -11.38 -2.53
CA MET A 1 -21.60 -11.30 -1.34
C MET A 1 -21.69 -9.91 -0.74
N SER A 2 -21.73 -9.79 0.59
CA SER A 2 -21.86 -8.47 1.23
C SER A 2 -20.50 -7.81 1.33
N ARG A 3 -20.40 -6.56 0.86
CA ARG A 3 -19.22 -5.68 1.05
C ARG A 3 -18.83 -5.57 2.53
N GLU A 4 -19.80 -5.67 3.42
CA GLU A 4 -19.56 -5.62 4.87
C GLU A 4 -18.67 -6.77 5.36
N ARG A 5 -18.87 -7.99 4.84
CA ARG A 5 -18.03 -9.14 5.24
C ARG A 5 -16.58 -8.94 4.83
N ALA A 6 -16.36 -8.45 3.61
CA ALA A 6 -15.02 -8.13 3.14
C ALA A 6 -14.38 -7.01 4.00
N ALA A 7 -15.15 -5.99 4.38
CA ALA A 7 -14.65 -4.92 5.27
C ALA A 7 -14.25 -5.46 6.66
N VAL A 8 -15.07 -6.31 7.27
CA VAL A 8 -14.77 -6.93 8.57
C VAL A 8 -13.52 -7.82 8.50
N MET A 9 -13.34 -8.58 7.41
CA MET A 9 -12.12 -9.35 7.19
C MET A 9 -10.88 -8.46 7.09
N VAL A 10 -10.97 -7.32 6.40
CA VAL A 10 -9.88 -6.34 6.30
C VAL A 10 -9.55 -5.75 7.68
N GLU A 11 -10.56 -5.42 8.48
CA GLU A 11 -10.38 -4.90 9.85
C GLU A 11 -9.70 -5.92 10.77
N HIS A 12 -10.04 -7.21 10.64
CA HIS A 12 -9.37 -8.26 11.38
C HIS A 12 -7.86 -8.31 11.05
N GLN A 13 -7.49 -8.19 9.77
CA GLN A 13 -6.08 -8.11 9.38
C GLN A 13 -5.42 -6.81 9.86
N ALA A 14 -6.14 -5.68 9.86
CA ALA A 14 -5.65 -4.40 10.38
C ALA A 14 -5.25 -4.50 11.85
N ARG A 15 -6.14 -5.10 12.67
CA ARG A 15 -5.88 -5.36 14.09
C ARG A 15 -4.67 -6.28 14.29
N GLY A 16 -4.58 -7.36 13.52
CA GLY A 16 -3.41 -8.25 13.57
C GLY A 16 -2.11 -7.51 13.26
N CYS A 17 -2.10 -6.61 12.26
CA CYS A 17 -0.94 -5.77 11.98
C CYS A 17 -0.59 -4.80 13.11
N ALA A 18 -1.59 -4.24 13.80
CA ALA A 18 -1.34 -3.36 14.95
C ALA A 18 -0.70 -4.14 16.10
N GLU A 19 -1.22 -5.32 16.41
CA GLU A 19 -0.71 -6.21 17.46
C GLU A 19 0.72 -6.71 17.16
N LEU A 20 1.04 -6.92 15.87
CA LEU A 20 2.37 -7.34 15.41
C LEU A 20 3.36 -6.18 15.19
N GLY A 21 3.04 -4.96 15.61
CA GLY A 21 3.96 -3.81 15.50
C GLY A 21 4.14 -3.27 14.08
N SER A 22 3.15 -3.45 13.21
CA SER A 22 3.12 -2.92 11.83
C SER A 22 2.12 -1.76 11.68
N PRO A 23 2.34 -0.61 12.34
CA PRO A 23 1.36 0.49 12.40
C PRO A 23 1.00 1.07 11.03
N LEU A 24 1.95 1.09 10.09
CA LEU A 24 1.68 1.54 8.71
C LEU A 24 0.65 0.63 8.02
N TYR A 25 0.80 -0.69 8.13
CA TYR A 25 -0.12 -1.64 7.50
C TYR A 25 -1.49 -1.62 8.18
N ALA A 26 -1.54 -1.51 9.51
CA ALA A 26 -2.79 -1.32 10.24
C ALA A 26 -3.55 -0.07 9.73
N PHE A 27 -2.84 1.07 9.67
CA PHE A 27 -3.38 2.31 9.14
C PHE A 27 -3.92 2.15 7.72
N LEU A 28 -3.16 1.53 6.82
CA LEU A 28 -3.59 1.35 5.42
C LEU A 28 -4.81 0.44 5.31
N LEU A 29 -4.84 -0.66 6.06
CA LEU A 29 -5.95 -1.61 6.05
C LEU A 29 -7.25 -0.99 6.58
N GLU A 30 -7.19 -0.10 7.58
CA GLU A 30 -8.38 0.66 8.01
C GLU A 30 -8.98 1.50 6.87
N ARG A 31 -8.15 2.09 6.02
CA ARG A 31 -8.62 2.87 4.85
C ARG A 31 -9.18 1.96 3.78
N VAL A 32 -8.56 0.79 3.57
CA VAL A 32 -9.09 -0.24 2.68
C VAL A 32 -10.47 -0.71 3.15
N ALA A 33 -10.66 -0.96 4.46
CA ALA A 33 -11.96 -1.37 5.00
C ALA A 33 -13.04 -0.31 4.76
N ARG A 34 -12.71 0.97 4.96
CA ARG A 34 -13.61 2.09 4.64
C ARG A 34 -13.95 2.13 3.16
N ASP A 35 -12.95 2.08 2.29
CA ASP A 35 -13.13 2.07 0.84
C ASP A 35 -14.00 0.89 0.37
N VAL A 36 -13.83 -0.29 0.98
CA VAL A 36 -14.66 -1.48 0.71
C VAL A 36 -16.13 -1.23 1.06
N ARG A 37 -16.43 -0.64 2.23
CA ARG A 37 -17.80 -0.29 2.63
C ARG A 37 -18.43 0.72 1.68
N GLU A 38 -17.65 1.72 1.28
CA GLU A 38 -18.07 2.77 0.34
C GLU A 38 -18.23 2.24 -1.10
N GLY A 39 -17.71 1.04 -1.40
CA GLY A 39 -17.76 0.45 -2.74
C GLY A 39 -16.70 1.00 -3.69
N GLY A 40 -15.60 1.52 -3.15
CA GLY A 40 -14.48 2.08 -3.91
C GLY A 40 -13.61 1.01 -4.59
N PRO A 41 -12.43 1.41 -5.12
CA PRO A 41 -11.57 0.54 -5.92
C PRO A 41 -11.13 -0.75 -5.21
N CYS A 42 -10.89 -0.72 -3.90
CA CYS A 42 -10.53 -1.90 -3.12
C CYS A 42 -11.71 -2.87 -2.99
N ALA A 43 -12.95 -2.37 -2.95
CA ALA A 43 -14.15 -3.22 -2.99
C ALA A 43 -14.17 -4.09 -4.25
N ARG A 44 -13.78 -3.50 -5.40
CA ARG A 44 -13.67 -4.23 -6.67
C ARG A 44 -12.51 -5.23 -6.64
N ALA A 45 -11.35 -4.84 -6.11
CA ALA A 45 -10.18 -5.70 -6.05
C ALA A 45 -10.37 -6.91 -5.11
N LEU A 46 -11.19 -6.77 -4.05
CA LEU A 46 -11.49 -7.83 -3.08
C LEU A 46 -12.76 -8.62 -3.40
N ALA A 47 -13.43 -8.32 -4.52
CA ALA A 47 -14.61 -9.05 -4.94
C ALA A 47 -14.28 -10.56 -5.10
N GLY A 48 -15.03 -11.41 -4.40
CA GLY A 48 -14.80 -12.87 -4.40
C GLY A 48 -14.01 -13.42 -3.22
N TYR A 49 -13.35 -12.57 -2.43
CA TYR A 49 -12.47 -12.99 -1.32
C TYR A 49 -13.06 -12.75 0.08
N GLY A 50 -14.35 -12.43 0.20
CA GLY A 50 -14.98 -12.07 1.47
C GLY A 50 -15.01 -13.19 2.51
N ASP A 51 -14.98 -14.45 2.06
CA ASP A 51 -14.97 -15.65 2.90
C ASP A 51 -13.59 -16.35 2.89
N ALA A 52 -12.55 -15.67 2.39
CA ALA A 52 -11.20 -16.22 2.38
C ALA A 52 -10.72 -16.45 3.83
N PRO A 53 -10.12 -17.62 4.14
CA PRO A 53 -9.54 -17.88 5.45
C PRO A 53 -8.53 -16.81 5.86
N GLY A 54 -8.48 -16.48 7.15
CA GLY A 54 -7.53 -15.51 7.71
C GLY A 54 -6.07 -15.72 7.25
N PRO A 55 -5.54 -16.97 7.25
CA PRO A 55 -4.19 -17.26 6.77
C PRO A 55 -3.91 -16.91 5.31
N ASP A 56 -4.94 -16.75 4.46
CA ASP A 56 -4.76 -16.31 3.08
C ASP A 56 -4.34 -14.83 3.00
N ALA A 57 -4.54 -14.05 4.07
CA ALA A 57 -4.03 -12.69 4.18
C ALA A 57 -4.39 -11.81 2.95
N VAL A 58 -5.59 -11.98 2.39
CA VAL A 58 -5.96 -11.40 1.09
C VAL A 58 -5.86 -9.87 1.04
N ALA A 59 -6.18 -9.17 2.14
CA ALA A 59 -6.04 -7.72 2.23
C ALA A 59 -4.57 -7.28 2.28
N LEU A 60 -3.71 -8.04 2.96
CA LEU A 60 -2.26 -7.84 2.94
C LEU A 60 -1.65 -8.13 1.56
N ARG A 61 -2.13 -9.15 0.85
CA ARG A 61 -1.71 -9.44 -0.53
C ARG A 61 -2.09 -8.30 -1.48
N LEU A 62 -3.27 -7.70 -1.32
CA LEU A 62 -3.66 -6.49 -2.05
C LEU A 62 -2.65 -5.36 -1.82
N LEU A 63 -2.31 -5.04 -0.56
CA LEU A 63 -1.33 -4.00 -0.24
C LEU A 63 0.07 -4.35 -0.76
N GLY A 64 0.48 -5.61 -0.71
CA GLY A 64 1.73 -6.09 -1.30
C GLY A 64 1.78 -5.87 -2.82
N GLY A 65 0.66 -6.13 -3.52
CA GLY A 65 0.53 -5.83 -4.94
C GLY A 65 0.63 -4.34 -5.25
N VAL A 66 -0.02 -3.48 -4.46
CA VAL A 66 0.11 -2.02 -4.56
C VAL A 66 1.55 -1.57 -4.34
N HIS A 67 2.23 -2.13 -3.33
CA HIS A 67 3.64 -1.82 -3.04
C HIS A 67 4.56 -2.24 -4.20
N ALA A 68 4.32 -3.40 -4.82
CA ALA A 68 5.10 -3.87 -5.95
C ALA A 68 4.92 -2.99 -7.20
N LEU A 69 3.73 -2.44 -7.40
CA LEU A 69 3.42 -1.51 -8.49
C LEU A 69 3.87 -0.07 -8.21
N ALA A 70 4.16 0.27 -6.95
CA ALA A 70 4.63 1.60 -6.60
C ALA A 70 5.96 1.86 -7.31
N PRO A 71 6.04 2.88 -8.19
CA PRO A 71 7.27 3.17 -8.90
C PRO A 71 8.35 3.55 -7.88
N ARG A 72 9.47 2.81 -7.86
CA ARG A 72 10.67 3.24 -7.12
C ARG A 72 11.05 4.61 -7.66
N ARG A 73 11.03 5.63 -6.80
CA ARG A 73 11.57 6.96 -7.12
C ARG A 73 13.04 6.76 -7.50
N ARG A 74 13.32 6.67 -8.80
CA ARG A 74 14.69 6.70 -9.32
C ARG A 74 15.20 8.09 -8.95
N GLY A 75 16.09 8.18 -7.98
CA GLY A 75 16.69 9.44 -7.56
C GLY A 75 17.19 10.16 -8.81
N LYS A 76 16.86 11.43 -8.98
CA LYS A 76 17.52 12.28 -9.98
C LYS A 76 18.98 12.35 -9.55
N GLY A 77 19.81 11.41 -9.99
CA GLY A 77 21.24 11.54 -9.95
C GLY A 77 21.55 12.81 -10.71
N LYS A 78 21.98 13.86 -10.00
CA LYS A 78 22.66 14.98 -10.64
C LYS A 78 23.99 14.41 -11.14
N ALA A 79 23.95 13.80 -12.33
CA ALA A 79 25.13 13.46 -13.07
C ALA A 79 25.86 14.78 -13.34
N ALA A 80 27.10 14.84 -12.87
CA ALA A 80 28.02 15.95 -13.06
C ALA A 80 28.02 16.40 -14.52
N ARG A 81 27.83 17.69 -14.76
CA ARG A 81 28.18 18.30 -16.05
C ARG A 81 28.78 19.68 -15.82
N LYS A 82 30.12 19.69 -15.78
CA LYS A 82 31.06 20.73 -16.23
C LYS A 82 30.52 22.16 -16.41
N LEU A 83 30.96 23.08 -15.55
CA LEU A 83 31.63 24.32 -15.98
C LEU A 83 33.05 24.19 -15.43
N ARG A 84 34.14 24.11 -16.21
CA ARG A 84 34.67 25.02 -17.25
C ARG A 84 34.76 26.48 -16.79
N ALA A 85 35.70 26.72 -15.88
CA ALA A 85 36.59 27.88 -15.79
C ALA A 85 37.83 27.34 -15.03
N ALA A 86 39.01 27.06 -15.61
CA ALA A 86 39.92 27.93 -16.34
C ALA A 86 40.16 29.27 -15.61
N LEU A 87 41.14 29.28 -14.70
CA LEU A 87 42.20 30.28 -14.40
C LEU A 87 42.00 31.76 -14.80
N PRO A 88 42.72 32.71 -14.15
CA PRO A 88 42.84 33.04 -12.73
C PRO A 88 42.41 34.50 -12.44
N GLU A 89 42.43 34.87 -11.16
CA GLU A 89 42.19 36.21 -10.62
C GLU A 89 43.12 37.29 -11.22
N THR A 90 42.53 38.42 -11.64
CA THR A 90 43.16 39.75 -11.69
C THR A 90 42.17 40.79 -11.22
#